data_AF-A0AAU4RXF7-F1
#
_entry.id   AF-A0AAU4RXF7-F1
#
_cell.length_a   1.000
_cell.length_b   1.000
_cell.length_c   1.000
_cell.angle_alpha   90.00
_cell.angle_beta   90.00
_cell.angle_gamma   90.00
#
_symmetry.space_group_name_H-M   'P 1'
#
loop_
_entity.id
_entity.type
_entity.pdbx_description
1 polymer ?
#
loop_
_entity_poly.entity_id
_entity_poly.type
_entity_poly.pdbx_seq_one_letter_code
_entity_poly.pdbx_strand_id
1 'polypeptide(L)'
;MSERVDELLVPGNGWADRIRDRVTELPAELTALVLHLGQAGSFWDWHYKVDAAWKRQAKALLKASGARELVAEGIRALAADGSLHDCTDPNVTWEELWAKSDRTPTTDLAYGFALAAGYLARGAGPSELEDLIDDLVTVARKNAFVLDGYYKRDDELSGAVFTALADLSAMEALWTLHREVQPGAHSHRHLAKMVKKTATRLGVPPHQLEERTVHTHGVGADGTVRLGWIGRGAVWLNIPYEAVITVSETGRVSVDWIDVDEGGTTTRTDPPFRSPAGFKTKYLPHNVDATRLLARTIEDTLFAERRRLRALLHENRVWPHAEWARYYRDHPLTGVFARALVWEYETGEGTWTAGLPHQTGCLALDGGTLDIAATTRVRLWHPERATPAEITAVRTFLTERGIQQPYDQLKEGA
;
A
#
# COMPACT_ATOMS: atom_id res chain seq x y z
N MET A 1 -0.79 40.55 8.86
CA MET A 1 -0.20 39.22 8.60
C MET A 1 -1.21 38.11 8.92
N SER A 2 -1.92 38.16 10.06
CA SER A 2 -3.06 37.26 10.35
C SER A 2 -4.12 37.24 9.25
N GLU A 3 -4.56 38.41 8.78
CA GLU A 3 -5.53 38.55 7.68
C GLU A 3 -5.08 37.82 6.38
N ARG A 4 -3.76 37.77 6.13
CA ARG A 4 -3.18 37.04 4.99
C ARG A 4 -3.11 35.54 5.20
N VAL A 5 -3.15 35.05 6.44
CA VAL A 5 -3.25 33.62 6.74
C VAL A 5 -4.70 33.17 6.58
N ASP A 6 -5.67 33.99 7.00
CA ASP A 6 -7.10 33.68 6.79
C ASP A 6 -7.46 33.55 5.31
N GLU A 7 -6.82 34.32 4.42
CA GLU A 7 -6.94 34.18 2.96
C GLU A 7 -6.52 32.79 2.44
N LEU A 8 -5.69 32.05 3.20
CA LEU A 8 -5.29 30.68 2.85
C LEU A 8 -6.31 29.62 3.30
N LEU A 9 -7.31 29.99 4.11
CA LEU A 9 -8.25 29.08 4.77
C LEU A 9 -9.67 29.27 4.22
N VAL A 10 -9.99 28.56 3.14
CA VAL A 10 -11.30 28.57 2.48
C VAL A 10 -12.38 28.15 3.50
N PRO A 11 -13.39 29.00 3.75
CA PRO A 11 -14.49 28.67 4.66
C PRO A 11 -15.23 27.40 4.26
N GLY A 12 -15.56 26.54 5.25
CA GLY A 12 -16.28 25.29 5.02
C GLY A 12 -15.41 24.13 4.52
N ASN A 13 -14.09 24.32 4.44
CA ASN A 13 -13.16 23.20 4.29
C ASN A 13 -12.84 22.63 5.69
N GLY A 14 -13.12 21.35 5.91
CA GLY A 14 -13.00 20.72 7.22
C GLY A 14 -11.58 20.72 7.78
N TRP A 15 -10.56 20.59 6.93
CA TRP A 15 -9.18 20.73 7.40
C TRP A 15 -8.85 22.18 7.78
N ALA A 16 -9.22 23.15 6.94
CA ALA A 16 -9.02 24.57 7.23
C ALA A 16 -9.68 24.97 8.56
N ASP A 17 -10.91 24.52 8.79
CA ASP A 17 -11.65 24.81 10.02
C ASP A 17 -10.98 24.18 11.26
N ARG A 18 -10.43 22.96 11.15
CA ARG A 18 -9.68 22.31 12.24
C ARG A 18 -8.39 23.03 12.63
N ILE A 19 -7.69 23.62 11.65
CA ILE A 19 -6.39 24.27 11.92
C ILE A 19 -6.49 25.78 12.12
N ARG A 20 -7.65 26.41 11.84
CA ARG A 20 -7.81 27.87 11.78
C ARG A 20 -7.25 28.56 13.02
N ASP A 21 -7.75 28.20 14.19
CA ASP A 21 -7.34 28.81 15.47
C ASP A 21 -5.84 28.62 15.76
N ARG A 22 -5.23 27.55 15.22
CA ARG A 22 -3.81 27.24 15.39
C ARG A 22 -2.91 28.06 14.48
N VAL A 23 -3.43 28.61 13.38
CA VAL A 23 -2.61 29.33 12.39
C VAL A 23 -2.87 30.83 12.33
N THR A 24 -3.98 31.33 12.88
CA THR A 24 -4.36 32.75 12.83
C THR A 24 -3.73 33.58 13.95
N GLU A 25 -3.62 33.06 15.18
CA GLU A 25 -3.07 33.77 16.34
C GLU A 25 -1.60 33.42 16.64
N LEU A 26 -0.76 33.42 15.60
CA LEU A 26 0.64 33.00 15.69
C LEU A 26 1.62 34.16 15.93
N PRO A 27 2.75 33.93 16.63
CA PRO A 27 3.91 34.83 16.60
C PRO A 27 4.41 35.05 15.16
N ALA A 28 5.01 36.21 14.89
CA ALA A 28 5.41 36.63 13.54
C ALA A 28 6.27 35.59 12.78
N GLU A 29 7.14 34.87 13.48
CA GLU A 29 8.00 33.83 12.91
C GLU A 29 7.19 32.62 12.40
N LEU A 30 6.17 32.20 13.15
CA LEU A 30 5.29 31.09 12.78
C LEU A 30 4.27 31.53 11.73
N THR A 31 3.78 32.77 11.79
CA THR A 31 2.97 33.35 10.70
C THR A 31 3.76 33.38 9.39
N ALA A 32 5.05 33.75 9.43
CA ALA A 32 5.92 33.74 8.25
C ALA A 32 6.11 32.31 7.70
N LEU A 33 6.20 31.30 8.56
CA LEU A 33 6.20 29.90 8.14
C LEU A 33 4.92 29.54 7.40
N VAL A 34 3.74 29.75 7.98
CA VAL A 34 2.45 29.39 7.36
C VAL A 34 2.28 30.07 5.99
N LEU A 35 2.55 31.37 5.90
CA LEU A 35 2.50 32.12 4.64
C LEU A 35 3.51 31.58 3.60
N HIS A 36 4.68 31.13 4.04
CA HIS A 36 5.68 30.50 3.17
C HIS A 36 5.21 29.12 2.68
N LEU A 37 4.58 28.32 3.55
CA LEU A 37 4.03 27.01 3.17
C LEU A 37 2.91 27.14 2.14
N GLY A 38 2.04 28.14 2.27
CA GLY A 38 0.99 28.46 1.30
C GLY A 38 1.48 28.76 -0.11
N GLN A 39 2.77 29.07 -0.30
CA GLN A 39 3.36 29.30 -1.62
C GLN A 39 3.63 28.00 -2.41
N ALA A 40 3.39 26.81 -1.83
CA ALA A 40 3.53 25.56 -2.57
C ALA A 40 2.70 25.54 -3.86
N GLY A 41 1.59 26.29 -3.89
CA GLY A 41 0.79 26.63 -5.06
C GLY A 41 1.56 26.96 -6.34
N SER A 42 2.65 27.73 -6.21
CA SER A 42 3.33 28.31 -7.35
C SER A 42 4.31 27.37 -8.07
N PHE A 43 4.60 26.20 -7.49
CA PHE A 43 5.59 25.27 -8.05
C PHE A 43 5.21 23.79 -7.92
N TRP A 44 4.35 23.44 -6.95
CA TRP A 44 3.96 22.05 -6.72
C TRP A 44 2.80 21.69 -7.64
N ASP A 45 3.04 20.76 -8.55
CA ASP A 45 2.06 20.25 -9.50
C ASP A 45 2.33 18.76 -9.79
N TRP A 46 1.66 18.22 -10.82
CA TRP A 46 1.80 16.85 -11.30
C TRP A 46 3.23 16.43 -11.71
N HIS A 47 4.18 17.36 -11.85
CA HIS A 47 5.59 17.04 -12.07
C HIS A 47 6.34 16.68 -10.78
N TYR A 48 5.75 16.93 -9.61
CA TYR A 48 6.29 16.59 -8.28
C TYR A 48 7.70 17.13 -8.03
N LYS A 49 7.95 18.37 -8.42
CA LYS A 49 9.26 19.03 -8.30
C LYS A 49 9.22 20.10 -7.22
N VAL A 50 9.91 19.85 -6.11
CA VAL A 50 10.07 20.85 -5.04
C VAL A 50 11.00 21.98 -5.50
N ASP A 51 10.56 23.23 -5.34
CA ASP A 51 11.41 24.40 -5.61
C ASP A 51 12.55 24.51 -4.57
N ALA A 52 13.76 24.77 -5.07
CA ALA A 52 14.96 24.78 -4.23
C ALA A 52 15.05 26.02 -3.33
N ALA A 53 14.54 27.18 -3.77
CA ALA A 53 14.49 28.38 -2.95
C ALA A 53 13.45 28.22 -1.83
N TRP A 54 12.26 27.75 -2.18
CA TRP A 54 11.19 27.43 -1.23
C TRP A 54 11.67 26.43 -0.17
N LYS A 55 12.33 25.33 -0.57
CA LYS A 55 12.86 24.32 0.35
C LYS A 55 13.88 24.90 1.33
N ARG A 56 14.79 25.76 0.87
CA ARG A 56 15.79 26.40 1.74
C ARG A 56 15.13 27.32 2.77
N GLN A 57 14.17 28.12 2.33
CA GLN A 57 13.46 29.05 3.21
C GLN A 57 12.57 28.31 4.22
N ALA A 58 11.84 27.27 3.80
CA ALA A 58 11.04 26.43 4.70
C ALA A 58 11.91 25.83 5.83
N LYS A 59 13.08 25.28 5.49
CA LYS A 59 14.04 24.76 6.48
C LYS A 59 14.61 25.83 7.42
N ALA A 60 14.72 27.08 6.97
CA ALA A 60 15.17 28.18 7.81
C ALA A 60 14.08 28.57 8.82
N LEU A 61 12.83 28.71 8.36
CA LEU A 61 11.67 29.06 9.18
C LEU A 61 11.31 27.96 10.21
N LEU A 62 11.53 26.68 9.86
CA LEU A 62 11.36 25.54 10.77
C LEU A 62 12.30 25.55 12.00
N LYS A 63 13.27 26.46 12.08
CA LYS A 63 14.13 26.63 13.26
C LYS A 63 13.46 27.45 14.37
N ALA A 64 12.37 28.15 14.08
CA ALA A 64 11.63 28.90 15.09
C ALA A 64 11.03 27.96 16.13
N SER A 65 10.93 28.44 17.38
CA SER A 65 10.30 27.68 18.46
C SER A 65 8.82 27.42 18.13
N GLY A 66 8.33 26.19 18.32
CA GLY A 66 6.96 25.79 18.00
C GLY A 66 6.69 25.47 16.51
N ALA A 67 7.61 25.78 15.59
CA ALA A 67 7.40 25.53 14.16
C ALA A 67 7.20 24.05 13.80
N ARG A 68 7.90 23.18 14.52
CA ARG A 68 7.84 21.72 14.32
C ARG A 68 6.50 21.15 14.75
N GLU A 69 6.06 21.54 15.95
CA GLU A 69 4.77 21.17 16.52
C GLU A 69 3.63 21.66 15.63
N LEU A 70 3.70 22.92 15.17
CA LEU A 70 2.72 23.48 14.24
C LEU A 70 2.56 22.64 12.96
N VAL A 71 3.68 22.23 12.33
CA VAL A 71 3.63 21.40 11.12
C VAL A 71 3.09 20.01 11.44
N ALA A 72 3.54 19.38 12.53
CA ALA A 72 3.04 18.06 12.94
C ALA A 72 1.53 18.09 13.25
N GLU A 73 1.04 19.11 13.94
CA GLU A 73 -0.40 19.32 14.19
C GLU A 73 -1.19 19.51 12.90
N GLY A 74 -0.64 20.24 11.92
CA GLY A 74 -1.27 20.40 10.60
C GLY A 74 -1.43 19.07 9.86
N ILE A 75 -0.41 18.19 9.92
CA ILE A 75 -0.47 16.83 9.36
C ILE A 75 -1.43 15.94 10.13
N ARG A 76 -1.40 16.00 11.46
CA ARG A 76 -2.36 15.27 12.32
C ARG A 76 -3.80 15.69 12.03
N ALA A 77 -4.04 16.99 11.77
CA ALA A 77 -5.35 17.48 11.38
C ALA A 77 -5.78 16.99 9.98
N LEU A 78 -4.85 16.77 9.04
CA LEU A 78 -5.15 16.11 7.75
C LEU A 78 -5.45 14.62 7.96
N ALA A 79 -4.75 13.96 8.89
CA ALA A 79 -4.93 12.54 9.22
C ALA A 79 -6.21 12.28 10.02
N ALA A 80 -6.64 13.22 10.85
CA ALA A 80 -7.91 13.20 11.59
C ALA A 80 -9.13 13.18 10.66
N ASP A 81 -10.32 12.96 11.23
CA ASP A 81 -11.60 12.70 10.53
C ASP A 81 -11.86 13.59 9.28
N GLY A 82 -12.47 12.99 8.26
CA GLY A 82 -12.65 13.61 6.94
C GLY A 82 -11.39 13.54 6.06
N SER A 83 -11.49 14.03 4.82
CA SER A 83 -10.33 14.25 3.93
C SER A 83 -10.17 15.73 3.67
N LEU A 84 -9.07 16.17 3.02
CA LEU A 84 -8.92 17.56 2.61
C LEU A 84 -10.12 18.08 1.79
N HIS A 85 -10.83 17.17 1.11
CA HIS A 85 -11.98 17.48 0.25
C HIS A 85 -13.34 17.21 0.90
N ASP A 86 -13.37 16.57 2.08
CA ASP A 86 -14.57 16.13 2.81
C ASP A 86 -15.57 15.34 1.94
N CYS A 87 -15.07 14.58 0.96
CA CYS A 87 -15.90 13.72 0.09
C CYS A 87 -16.03 12.32 0.69
N THR A 88 -16.90 12.18 1.69
CA THR A 88 -17.16 10.92 2.38
C THR A 88 -18.56 10.35 2.16
N ASP A 89 -19.41 11.02 1.39
CA ASP A 89 -20.74 10.50 1.01
C ASP A 89 -20.61 9.55 -0.20
N PRO A 90 -21.01 8.27 -0.09
CA PRO A 90 -21.00 7.35 -1.23
C PRO A 90 -21.96 7.76 -2.36
N ASN A 91 -22.92 8.65 -2.08
CA ASN A 91 -23.85 9.18 -3.08
C ASN A 91 -23.32 10.44 -3.77
N VAL A 92 -22.09 10.86 -3.49
CA VAL A 92 -21.47 12.02 -4.13
C VAL A 92 -21.50 11.88 -5.65
N THR A 93 -21.96 12.92 -6.34
CA THR A 93 -22.03 12.89 -7.80
C THR A 93 -20.67 13.13 -8.44
N TRP A 94 -20.52 12.73 -9.69
CA TRP A 94 -19.33 13.09 -10.46
C TRP A 94 -19.16 14.60 -10.61
N GLU A 95 -20.25 15.37 -10.72
CA GLU A 95 -20.17 16.84 -10.75
C GLU A 95 -19.66 17.41 -9.41
N GLU A 96 -20.10 16.88 -8.26
CA GLU A 96 -19.66 17.31 -6.94
C GLU A 96 -18.18 16.99 -6.69
N LEU A 97 -17.73 15.79 -7.09
CA LEU A 97 -16.31 15.43 -7.07
C LEU A 97 -15.50 16.32 -8.00
N TRP A 98 -16.04 16.69 -9.16
CA TRP A 98 -15.37 17.54 -10.13
C TRP A 98 -15.25 18.99 -9.64
N ALA A 99 -16.30 19.54 -9.03
CA ALA A 99 -16.31 20.89 -8.46
C ALA A 99 -15.25 21.08 -7.38
N LYS A 100 -14.84 20.00 -6.70
CA LYS A 100 -13.76 19.98 -5.71
C LYS A 100 -12.37 19.69 -6.32
N SER A 101 -12.22 19.75 -7.64
CA SER A 101 -10.93 19.57 -8.31
C SER A 101 -10.12 20.86 -8.42
N ASP A 102 -10.78 22.01 -8.27
CA ASP A 102 -10.13 23.29 -8.40
C ASP A 102 -9.15 23.51 -7.24
N ARG A 103 -7.93 23.93 -7.58
CA ARG A 103 -6.95 24.33 -6.56
C ARG A 103 -7.47 25.51 -5.78
N THR A 104 -7.24 25.45 -4.48
CA THR A 104 -7.54 26.54 -3.56
C THR A 104 -6.27 26.93 -2.79
N PRO A 105 -6.23 28.14 -2.21
CA PRO A 105 -5.17 28.49 -1.26
C PRO A 105 -5.01 27.47 -0.12
N THR A 106 -6.11 26.82 0.29
CA THR A 106 -6.09 25.76 1.31
C THR A 106 -5.43 24.49 0.83
N THR A 107 -5.69 24.03 -0.41
CA THR A 107 -4.98 22.87 -0.96
C THR A 107 -3.49 23.16 -1.09
N ASP A 108 -3.13 24.37 -1.53
CA ASP A 108 -1.73 24.78 -1.65
C ASP A 108 -1.03 24.81 -0.28
N LEU A 109 -1.72 25.31 0.75
CA LEU A 109 -1.22 25.28 2.12
C LEU A 109 -1.02 23.83 2.61
N ALA A 110 -1.99 22.93 2.39
CA ALA A 110 -1.88 21.52 2.76
C ALA A 110 -0.67 20.83 2.12
N TYR A 111 -0.41 21.09 0.83
CA TYR A 111 0.78 20.59 0.14
C TYR A 111 2.07 21.11 0.78
N GLY A 112 2.09 22.40 1.15
CA GLY A 112 3.20 23.02 1.87
C GLY A 112 3.48 22.36 3.22
N PHE A 113 2.44 22.11 4.02
CA PHE A 113 2.54 21.37 5.28
C PHE A 113 3.10 19.96 5.06
N ALA A 114 2.56 19.21 4.10
CA ALA A 114 3.04 17.87 3.76
C ALA A 114 4.52 17.87 3.37
N LEU A 115 4.95 18.77 2.47
CA LEU A 115 6.35 18.88 2.06
C LEU A 115 7.29 19.29 3.22
N ALA A 116 6.83 20.19 4.09
CA ALA A 116 7.62 20.65 5.25
C ALA A 116 7.79 19.56 6.32
N ALA A 117 6.83 18.66 6.46
CA ALA A 117 6.92 17.50 7.37
C ALA A 117 8.17 16.65 7.10
N GLY A 118 8.59 16.56 5.82
CA GLY A 118 9.81 15.89 5.40
C GLY A 118 11.11 16.41 6.03
N TYR A 119 11.08 17.60 6.65
CA TYR A 119 12.24 18.23 7.28
C TYR A 119 12.25 18.13 8.80
N LEU A 120 11.24 17.46 9.39
CA LEU A 120 11.10 17.36 10.83
C LEU A 120 11.96 16.27 11.48
N ALA A 121 12.64 15.40 10.73
CA ALA A 121 13.52 14.37 11.32
C ALA A 121 14.58 14.95 12.27
N ARG A 122 15.14 16.13 11.96
CA ARG A 122 16.19 16.75 12.78
C ARG A 122 15.59 17.38 14.04
N GLY A 123 15.78 16.74 15.19
CA GLY A 123 15.32 17.22 16.49
C GLY A 123 13.96 16.69 16.93
N ALA A 124 13.42 15.66 16.24
CA ALA A 124 12.29 14.87 16.75
C ALA A 124 12.81 13.78 17.70
N GLY A 125 12.04 13.47 18.74
CA GLY A 125 12.17 12.19 19.44
C GLY A 125 11.74 11.01 18.54
N PRO A 126 12.18 9.77 18.81
CA PRO A 126 11.78 8.61 18.02
C PRO A 126 10.26 8.41 17.92
N SER A 127 9.52 8.56 19.04
CA SER A 127 8.06 8.40 19.07
C SER A 127 7.34 9.50 18.28
N GLU A 128 7.78 10.76 18.38
CA GLU A 128 7.20 11.87 17.61
C GLU A 128 7.36 11.66 16.10
N LEU A 129 8.46 11.05 15.69
CA LEU A 129 8.71 10.74 14.28
C LEU A 129 7.85 9.57 13.81
N GLU A 130 7.64 8.57 14.66
CA GLU A 130 6.73 7.44 14.38
C GLU A 130 5.29 7.93 14.21
N ASP A 131 4.76 8.72 15.15
CA ASP A 131 3.43 9.33 15.06
C ASP A 131 3.26 10.16 13.78
N LEU A 132 4.26 10.99 13.44
CA LEU A 132 4.24 11.78 12.21
C LEU A 132 4.21 10.91 10.95
N ILE A 133 4.96 9.81 10.93
CA ILE A 133 4.99 8.89 9.79
C ILE A 133 3.63 8.20 9.64
N ASP A 134 3.00 7.80 10.74
CA ASP A 134 1.68 7.17 10.74
C ASP A 134 0.58 8.14 10.28
N ASP A 135 0.63 9.40 10.74
CA ASP A 135 -0.25 10.46 10.26
C ASP A 135 -0.05 10.68 8.75
N LEU A 136 1.19 10.78 8.27
CA LEU A 136 1.51 10.90 6.84
C LEU A 136 0.98 9.72 6.02
N VAL A 137 1.17 8.48 6.47
CA VAL A 137 0.64 7.28 5.79
C VAL A 137 -0.89 7.38 5.70
N THR A 138 -1.56 7.78 6.78
CA THR A 138 -3.01 7.98 6.79
C THR A 138 -3.44 9.04 5.78
N VAL A 139 -2.77 10.19 5.72
CA VAL A 139 -3.04 11.25 4.73
C VAL A 139 -2.88 10.72 3.30
N ALA A 140 -1.79 10.00 2.99
CA ALA A 140 -1.62 9.42 1.66
C ALA A 140 -2.73 8.42 1.31
N ARG A 141 -3.10 7.53 2.23
CA ARG A 141 -4.14 6.52 1.97
C ARG A 141 -5.51 7.13 1.69
N LYS A 142 -5.89 8.19 2.41
CA LYS A 142 -7.14 8.96 2.17
C LYS A 142 -7.18 9.60 0.79
N ASN A 143 -6.03 10.04 0.28
CA ASN A 143 -5.95 10.84 -0.94
C ASN A 143 -5.51 10.04 -2.17
N ALA A 144 -5.13 8.76 -2.00
CA ALA A 144 -4.70 7.86 -3.07
C ALA A 144 -5.67 6.70 -3.35
N PHE A 145 -6.94 6.82 -2.92
CA PHE A 145 -7.99 5.78 -3.06
C PHE A 145 -7.59 4.42 -2.45
N VAL A 146 -6.94 4.44 -1.29
CA VAL A 146 -6.62 3.20 -0.55
C VAL A 146 -7.69 2.87 0.49
N LEU A 147 -8.26 3.89 1.14
CA LEU A 147 -9.29 3.70 2.16
C LEU A 147 -10.70 3.79 1.57
N ASP A 148 -11.58 2.90 2.03
CA ASP A 148 -13.01 3.04 1.82
C ASP A 148 -13.54 4.30 2.52
N GLY A 149 -14.57 4.91 1.95
CA GLY A 149 -15.21 6.10 2.52
C GLY A 149 -14.56 7.43 2.13
N TYR A 150 -13.52 7.43 1.28
CA TYR A 150 -12.92 8.66 0.76
C TYR A 150 -12.96 8.67 -0.77
N TYR A 151 -13.87 9.47 -1.33
CA TYR A 151 -14.26 9.37 -2.75
C TYR A 151 -13.62 10.45 -3.64
N LYS A 152 -12.80 11.34 -3.06
CA LYS A 152 -12.00 12.31 -3.82
C LYS A 152 -10.50 12.03 -3.68
N ARG A 153 -9.87 11.67 -4.80
CA ARG A 153 -8.42 11.55 -4.92
C ARG A 153 -7.76 12.92 -5.02
N ASP A 154 -6.58 13.02 -4.42
CA ASP A 154 -5.67 14.16 -4.50
C ASP A 154 -4.24 13.64 -4.71
N ASP A 155 -3.85 13.56 -5.99
CA ASP A 155 -2.55 13.01 -6.39
C ASP A 155 -1.40 13.94 -6.00
N GLU A 156 -1.63 15.25 -5.93
CA GLU A 156 -0.69 16.27 -5.50
C GLU A 156 -0.39 16.18 -4.00
N LEU A 157 -1.41 16.04 -3.15
CA LEU A 157 -1.23 15.84 -1.70
C LEU A 157 -0.54 14.52 -1.42
N SER A 158 -1.00 13.44 -2.06
CA SER A 158 -0.37 12.12 -1.92
C SER A 158 1.11 12.17 -2.35
N GLY A 159 1.40 12.84 -3.48
CA GLY A 159 2.77 13.04 -3.94
C GLY A 159 3.64 13.87 -2.99
N ALA A 160 3.05 14.86 -2.31
CA ALA A 160 3.75 15.68 -1.32
C ALA A 160 4.11 14.82 -0.10
N VAL A 161 3.19 13.98 0.36
CA VAL A 161 3.43 12.99 1.41
C VAL A 161 4.51 11.98 1.02
N PHE A 162 4.48 11.41 -0.20
CA PHE A 162 5.52 10.48 -0.66
C PHE A 162 6.91 11.14 -0.65
N THR A 163 6.96 12.42 -1.02
CA THR A 163 8.19 13.23 -0.96
C THR A 163 8.66 13.44 0.48
N ALA A 164 7.72 13.71 1.40
CA ALA A 164 8.00 13.89 2.82
C ALA A 164 8.56 12.61 3.45
N LEU A 165 7.89 11.46 3.26
CA LEU A 165 8.34 10.15 3.73
C LEU A 165 9.72 9.79 3.18
N ALA A 166 9.99 10.10 1.90
CA ALA A 166 11.30 9.95 1.32
C ALA A 166 12.33 10.88 1.97
N ASP A 167 12.03 12.14 2.25
CA ASP A 167 12.98 13.03 2.94
C ASP A 167 13.22 12.60 4.41
N LEU A 168 12.23 11.98 5.08
CA LEU A 168 12.34 11.35 6.40
C LEU A 168 13.09 10.00 6.40
N SER A 169 13.33 9.39 5.23
CA SER A 169 13.84 8.02 5.11
C SER A 169 12.92 6.94 5.70
N ALA A 170 11.61 7.17 5.71
CA ALA A 170 10.60 6.25 6.22
C ALA A 170 10.33 5.10 5.22
N MET A 171 11.29 4.18 5.09
CA MET A 171 11.26 3.13 4.05
C MET A 171 10.08 2.16 4.21
N GLU A 172 9.74 1.77 5.43
CA GLU A 172 8.61 0.89 5.73
C GLU A 172 7.26 1.48 5.31
N ALA A 173 7.08 2.78 5.56
CA ALA A 173 5.90 3.53 5.14
C ALA A 173 5.80 3.59 3.60
N LEU A 174 6.92 3.88 2.92
CA LEU A 174 6.97 3.91 1.46
C LEU A 174 6.67 2.54 0.83
N TRP A 175 7.20 1.44 1.39
CA TRP A 175 6.86 0.09 0.93
C TRP A 175 5.38 -0.23 1.15
N THR A 176 4.84 0.12 2.31
CA THR A 176 3.43 -0.11 2.62
C THR A 176 2.52 0.61 1.64
N LEU A 177 2.75 1.89 1.40
CA LEU A 177 1.99 2.67 0.42
C LEU A 177 2.17 2.11 -1.00
N HIS A 178 3.37 1.67 -1.39
CA HIS A 178 3.60 1.11 -2.72
C HIS A 178 2.76 -0.15 -2.98
N ARG A 179 2.55 -1.00 -1.97
CA ARG A 179 1.74 -2.23 -2.12
C ARG A 179 0.23 -1.95 -2.21
N GLU A 180 -0.21 -0.84 -1.62
CA GLU A 180 -1.62 -0.49 -1.45
C GLU A 180 -2.14 0.47 -2.54
N VAL A 181 -1.34 1.48 -2.89
CA VAL A 181 -1.69 2.46 -3.93
C VAL A 181 -1.66 1.77 -5.29
N GLN A 182 -2.77 1.86 -6.01
CA GLN A 182 -2.92 1.16 -7.28
C GLN A 182 -1.99 1.73 -8.35
N PRO A 183 -1.38 0.89 -9.21
CA PRO A 183 -0.50 1.35 -10.29
C PRO A 183 -1.13 2.33 -11.28
N GLY A 184 -2.46 2.34 -11.38
CA GLY A 184 -3.22 3.27 -12.23
C GLY A 184 -3.39 4.68 -11.64
N ALA A 185 -3.07 4.91 -10.37
CA ALA A 185 -3.08 6.25 -9.78
C ALA A 185 -1.97 7.11 -10.40
N HIS A 186 -2.25 8.39 -10.67
CA HIS A 186 -1.27 9.27 -11.32
C HIS A 186 -0.01 9.44 -10.46
N SER A 187 -0.20 9.58 -9.14
CA SER A 187 0.86 9.70 -8.14
C SER A 187 1.71 8.43 -7.95
N HIS A 188 1.27 7.26 -8.43
CA HIS A 188 1.99 5.99 -8.25
C HIS A 188 3.38 6.01 -8.87
N ARG A 189 3.54 6.60 -10.06
CA ARG A 189 4.86 6.70 -10.71
C ARG A 189 5.85 7.50 -9.86
N HIS A 190 5.38 8.52 -9.17
CA HIS A 190 6.19 9.30 -8.23
C HIS A 190 6.48 8.52 -6.95
N LEU A 191 5.51 7.78 -6.41
CA LEU A 191 5.72 6.86 -5.29
C LEU A 191 6.83 5.84 -5.58
N ALA A 192 6.77 5.15 -6.73
CA ALA A 192 7.80 4.21 -7.16
C ALA A 192 9.19 4.87 -7.27
N LYS A 193 9.25 6.11 -7.75
CA LYS A 193 10.49 6.90 -7.79
C LYS A 193 11.01 7.22 -6.38
N MET A 194 10.13 7.57 -5.44
CA MET A 194 10.50 7.85 -4.04
C MET A 194 10.97 6.60 -3.30
N VAL A 195 10.30 5.47 -3.51
CA VAL A 195 10.73 4.13 -3.04
C VAL A 195 12.15 3.84 -3.56
N LYS A 196 12.37 3.90 -4.88
CA LYS A 196 13.67 3.58 -5.48
C LYS A 196 14.78 4.51 -4.96
N LYS A 197 14.53 5.83 -4.93
CA LYS A 197 15.50 6.82 -4.45
C LYS A 197 15.89 6.57 -3.00
N THR A 198 14.90 6.30 -2.14
CA THR A 198 15.11 6.06 -0.71
C THR A 198 15.84 4.73 -0.48
N ALA A 199 15.43 3.68 -1.17
CA ALA A 199 16.09 2.37 -1.15
C ALA A 199 17.57 2.48 -1.54
N THR A 200 17.90 3.18 -2.63
CA THR A 200 19.29 3.42 -3.04
C THR A 200 20.07 4.18 -1.97
N ARG A 201 19.49 5.24 -1.37
CA ARG A 201 20.16 6.01 -0.32
C ARG A 201 20.44 5.19 0.93
N LEU A 202 19.55 4.26 1.28
CA LEU A 202 19.67 3.38 2.45
C LEU A 202 20.45 2.09 2.15
N GLY A 203 20.89 1.86 0.92
CA GLY A 203 21.61 0.64 0.55
C GLY A 203 20.76 -0.63 0.57
N VAL A 204 19.44 -0.51 0.38
CA VAL A 204 18.53 -1.67 0.29
C VAL A 204 18.91 -2.53 -0.92
N PRO A 205 19.15 -3.85 -0.73
CA PRO A 205 19.43 -4.76 -1.83
C PRO A 205 18.27 -4.87 -2.83
N PRO A 206 18.55 -5.08 -4.14
CA PRO A 206 17.50 -5.22 -5.15
C PRO A 206 16.46 -6.30 -4.85
N HIS A 207 16.88 -7.45 -4.32
CA HIS A 207 15.97 -8.55 -3.99
C HIS A 207 14.98 -8.19 -2.86
N GLN A 208 15.40 -7.38 -1.89
CA GLN A 208 14.52 -6.90 -0.83
C GLN A 208 13.50 -5.90 -1.38
N LEU A 209 13.91 -5.11 -2.38
CA LEU A 209 12.99 -4.20 -3.04
C LEU A 209 11.92 -4.99 -3.81
N GLU A 210 12.31 -6.01 -4.59
CA GLU A 210 11.39 -6.89 -5.30
C GLU A 210 10.37 -7.56 -4.37
N GLU A 211 10.80 -8.07 -3.23
CA GLU A 211 9.94 -8.68 -2.21
C GLU A 211 8.94 -7.72 -1.58
N ARG A 212 9.40 -6.54 -1.21
CA ARG A 212 8.61 -5.63 -0.36
C ARG A 212 7.66 -4.74 -1.17
N THR A 213 7.75 -4.79 -2.51
CA THR A 213 6.98 -3.98 -3.46
C THR A 213 5.95 -4.76 -4.27
N VAL A 214 5.76 -6.07 -4.01
CA VAL A 214 4.70 -6.86 -4.65
C VAL A 214 3.34 -6.21 -4.38
N HIS A 215 2.62 -5.88 -5.44
CA HIS A 215 1.31 -5.24 -5.31
C HIS A 215 0.24 -6.22 -4.86
N THR A 216 -0.70 -5.73 -4.04
CA THR A 216 -1.87 -6.50 -3.61
C THR A 216 -3.01 -6.44 -4.62
N HIS A 217 -3.04 -5.41 -5.49
CA HIS A 217 -4.15 -5.12 -6.43
C HIS A 217 -5.52 -4.99 -5.74
N GLY A 218 -5.52 -4.66 -4.44
CA GLY A 218 -6.74 -4.59 -3.62
C GLY A 218 -7.27 -5.96 -3.17
N VAL A 219 -6.56 -7.07 -3.45
CA VAL A 219 -6.93 -8.40 -2.96
C VAL A 219 -6.73 -8.46 -1.44
N GLY A 220 -7.81 -8.75 -0.73
CA GLY A 220 -7.83 -8.89 0.72
C GLY A 220 -7.22 -10.19 1.23
N ALA A 221 -7.15 -10.33 2.55
CA ALA A 221 -6.64 -11.54 3.20
C ALA A 221 -7.50 -12.79 2.93
N ASP A 222 -8.76 -12.60 2.54
CA ASP A 222 -9.70 -13.65 2.11
C ASP A 222 -9.48 -14.09 0.65
N GLY A 223 -8.51 -13.49 -0.05
CA GLY A 223 -8.21 -13.80 -1.44
C GLY A 223 -9.18 -13.17 -2.44
N THR A 224 -9.99 -12.19 -2.03
CA THR A 224 -10.96 -11.54 -2.92
C THR A 224 -10.72 -10.04 -3.07
N VAL A 225 -11.14 -9.48 -4.21
CA VAL A 225 -11.36 -8.05 -4.38
C VAL A 225 -12.74 -7.84 -4.97
N ARG A 226 -13.53 -6.96 -4.35
CA ARG A 226 -14.88 -6.59 -4.79
C ARG A 226 -14.82 -5.28 -5.56
N LEU A 227 -15.53 -5.23 -6.68
CA LEU A 227 -15.67 -4.05 -7.54
C LEU A 227 -17.15 -3.68 -7.63
N GLY A 228 -17.43 -2.40 -7.81
CA GLY A 228 -18.80 -1.91 -7.93
C GLY A 228 -18.85 -0.40 -8.11
N TRP A 229 -20.03 0.16 -7.86
CA TRP A 229 -20.22 1.62 -7.88
C TRP A 229 -19.51 2.29 -6.71
N ILE A 230 -19.44 3.63 -6.71
CA ILE A 230 -18.88 4.41 -5.60
C ILE A 230 -19.50 3.95 -4.27
N GLY A 231 -18.63 3.65 -3.30
CA GLY A 231 -19.02 3.12 -1.99
C GLY A 231 -19.37 1.63 -1.96
N ARG A 232 -19.34 0.93 -3.09
CA ARG A 232 -19.56 -0.51 -3.21
C ARG A 232 -18.34 -1.18 -3.84
N GLY A 233 -17.41 -1.64 -2.99
CA GLY A 233 -16.16 -2.26 -3.43
C GLY A 233 -15.03 -1.25 -3.59
N ALA A 234 -14.02 -1.62 -4.39
CA ALA A 234 -12.77 -0.89 -4.51
C ALA A 234 -12.96 0.53 -5.07
N VAL A 235 -12.78 1.54 -4.23
CA VAL A 235 -13.02 2.96 -4.56
C VAL A 235 -12.19 3.52 -5.72
N TRP A 236 -11.06 2.88 -6.04
CA TRP A 236 -10.17 3.27 -7.14
C TRP A 236 -10.65 2.80 -8.52
N LEU A 237 -11.67 1.93 -8.60
CA LEU A 237 -12.28 1.46 -9.85
C LEU A 237 -13.80 1.37 -9.70
N ASN A 238 -14.47 2.40 -10.20
CA ASN A 238 -15.93 2.48 -10.23
C ASN A 238 -16.47 1.83 -11.50
N ILE A 239 -17.39 0.87 -11.33
CA ILE A 239 -18.09 0.18 -12.42
C ILE A 239 -19.61 0.15 -12.18
N PRO A 240 -20.45 0.16 -13.23
CA PRO A 240 -21.91 0.21 -13.10
C PRO A 240 -22.58 -1.16 -12.84
N TYR A 241 -21.79 -2.18 -12.55
CA TYR A 241 -22.20 -3.54 -12.15
C TYR A 241 -21.31 -3.99 -11.00
N GLU A 242 -21.59 -5.13 -10.38
CA GLU A 242 -20.72 -5.68 -9.35
C GLU A 242 -19.85 -6.80 -9.90
N ALA A 243 -18.62 -6.91 -9.40
CA ALA A 243 -17.78 -8.05 -9.70
C ALA A 243 -16.95 -8.46 -8.49
N VAL A 244 -16.68 -9.77 -8.37
CA VAL A 244 -15.75 -10.30 -7.37
C VAL A 244 -14.66 -11.06 -8.11
N ILE A 245 -13.42 -10.61 -7.95
CA ILE A 245 -12.25 -11.36 -8.42
C ILE A 245 -11.75 -12.19 -7.25
N THR A 246 -11.63 -13.49 -7.47
CA THR A 246 -11.18 -14.45 -6.45
C THR A 246 -9.87 -15.08 -6.87
N VAL A 247 -8.91 -15.14 -5.94
CA VAL A 247 -7.67 -15.91 -6.05
C VAL A 247 -7.83 -17.18 -5.22
N SER A 248 -7.81 -18.34 -5.87
CA SER A 248 -7.87 -19.63 -5.17
C SER A 248 -6.57 -19.93 -4.42
N GLU A 249 -6.61 -20.90 -3.51
CA GLU A 249 -5.44 -21.43 -2.80
C GLU A 249 -4.35 -22.00 -3.74
N THR A 250 -4.73 -22.35 -4.97
CA THR A 250 -3.82 -22.85 -6.02
C THR A 250 -3.32 -21.73 -6.95
N GLY A 251 -3.71 -20.48 -6.70
CA GLY A 251 -3.36 -19.32 -7.52
C GLY A 251 -4.14 -19.20 -8.83
N ARG A 252 -5.29 -19.87 -8.96
CA ARG A 252 -6.21 -19.62 -10.08
C ARG A 252 -7.00 -18.36 -9.79
N VAL A 253 -7.11 -17.49 -10.79
CA VAL A 253 -7.94 -16.29 -10.74
C VAL A 253 -9.27 -16.56 -11.44
N SER A 254 -10.39 -16.14 -10.85
CA SER A 254 -11.69 -16.15 -11.49
C SER A 254 -12.43 -14.84 -11.25
N VAL A 255 -13.35 -14.49 -12.14
CA VAL A 255 -14.22 -13.30 -12.01
C VAL A 255 -15.67 -13.74 -11.95
N ASP A 256 -16.36 -13.38 -10.88
CA ASP A 256 -17.81 -13.42 -10.77
C ASP A 256 -18.39 -12.09 -11.22
N TRP A 257 -19.12 -12.11 -12.33
CA TRP A 257 -19.80 -10.95 -12.89
C TRP A 257 -21.23 -10.92 -12.37
N ILE A 258 -21.62 -9.86 -11.66
CA ILE A 258 -22.91 -9.74 -10.99
C ILE A 258 -23.71 -8.63 -11.68
N ASP A 259 -24.76 -9.03 -12.39
CA ASP A 259 -25.68 -8.11 -13.06
C ASP A 259 -26.69 -7.55 -12.05
N VAL A 260 -26.48 -6.31 -11.63
CA VAL A 260 -27.30 -5.63 -10.62
C VAL A 260 -28.70 -5.25 -11.11
N ASP A 261 -28.89 -5.11 -12.42
CA ASP A 261 -30.21 -4.77 -12.99
C ASP A 261 -31.07 -6.01 -13.25
N GLU A 262 -30.44 -7.20 -13.30
CA GLU A 262 -31.10 -8.49 -13.50
C GLU A 262 -31.10 -9.32 -12.19
N GLY A 263 -31.49 -8.67 -11.09
CA GLY A 263 -31.72 -9.32 -9.80
C GLY A 263 -30.47 -9.93 -9.16
N GLY A 264 -29.27 -9.52 -9.56
CA GLY A 264 -27.99 -10.04 -9.04
C GLY A 264 -27.51 -11.32 -9.72
N THR A 265 -27.97 -11.61 -10.94
CA THR A 265 -27.54 -12.80 -11.70
C THR A 265 -26.02 -12.83 -11.82
N THR A 266 -25.41 -13.94 -11.37
CA THR A 266 -23.95 -14.09 -11.31
C THR A 266 -23.46 -15.07 -12.36
N THR A 267 -22.45 -14.67 -13.15
CA THR A 267 -21.75 -15.53 -14.11
C THR A 267 -20.27 -15.58 -13.78
N ARG A 268 -19.72 -16.77 -13.51
CA ARG A 268 -18.28 -16.97 -13.27
C ARG A 268 -17.50 -17.18 -14.56
N THR A 269 -16.31 -16.58 -14.64
CA THR A 269 -15.40 -16.73 -15.77
C THR A 269 -13.96 -16.92 -15.30
N ASP A 270 -13.25 -17.82 -15.97
CA ASP A 270 -11.81 -18.09 -15.79
C ASP A 270 -10.99 -17.39 -16.90
N PRO A 271 -9.64 -17.39 -16.85
CA PRO A 271 -8.80 -16.89 -17.94
C PRO A 271 -9.25 -17.43 -19.31
N PRO A 272 -9.38 -16.60 -20.35
CA PRO A 272 -8.92 -15.21 -20.48
C PRO A 272 -9.95 -14.14 -20.05
N PHE A 273 -10.78 -14.45 -19.05
CA PHE A 273 -11.75 -13.54 -18.40
C PHE A 273 -12.73 -12.92 -19.40
N ARG A 274 -13.34 -13.75 -20.27
CA ARG A 274 -14.35 -13.26 -21.21
C ARG A 274 -15.58 -12.82 -20.43
N SER A 275 -16.02 -11.58 -20.60
CA SER A 275 -17.25 -11.09 -19.96
C SER A 275 -18.49 -11.84 -20.45
N PRO A 276 -19.58 -11.89 -19.65
CA PRO A 276 -20.84 -12.49 -20.08
C PRO A 276 -21.41 -11.83 -21.34
N ALA A 277 -22.26 -12.56 -22.06
CA ALA A 277 -22.90 -12.03 -23.26
C ALA A 277 -23.73 -10.78 -22.93
N GLY A 278 -23.67 -9.76 -23.78
CA GLY A 278 -24.44 -8.52 -23.59
C GLY A 278 -23.83 -7.51 -22.60
N PHE A 279 -22.91 -7.90 -21.70
CA PHE A 279 -22.32 -6.99 -20.70
C PHE A 279 -21.68 -5.75 -21.33
N LYS A 280 -20.90 -5.90 -22.40
CA LYS A 280 -20.27 -4.75 -23.07
C LYS A 280 -21.29 -3.79 -23.70
N THR A 281 -22.40 -4.32 -24.20
CA THR A 281 -23.49 -3.52 -24.77
C THR A 281 -24.24 -2.78 -23.66
N LYS A 282 -24.49 -3.44 -22.53
CA LYS A 282 -25.25 -2.91 -21.39
C LYS A 282 -24.44 -1.93 -20.53
N TYR A 283 -23.23 -2.31 -20.14
CA TYR A 283 -22.39 -1.61 -19.17
C TYR A 283 -21.22 -0.85 -19.79
N LEU A 284 -21.19 -0.75 -21.12
CA LEU A 284 -20.13 -0.15 -21.92
C LEU A 284 -18.81 -0.94 -21.92
N PRO A 285 -18.08 -0.98 -23.06
CA PRO A 285 -16.85 -1.77 -23.17
C PRO A 285 -15.76 -1.41 -22.17
N HIS A 286 -15.57 -0.12 -21.85
CA HIS A 286 -14.45 0.34 -21.01
C HIS A 286 -14.57 -0.14 -19.56
N ASN A 287 -15.77 -0.20 -18.99
CA ASN A 287 -15.99 -0.71 -17.63
C ASN A 287 -15.67 -2.20 -17.55
N VAL A 288 -16.19 -2.95 -18.51
CA VAL A 288 -15.94 -4.38 -18.66
C VAL A 288 -14.45 -4.67 -18.85
N ASP A 289 -13.79 -3.92 -19.73
CA ASP A 289 -12.37 -4.12 -20.01
C ASP A 289 -11.48 -3.73 -18.81
N ALA A 290 -11.88 -2.76 -17.98
CA ALA A 290 -11.17 -2.44 -16.74
C ALA A 290 -11.20 -3.60 -15.72
N THR A 291 -12.35 -4.26 -15.54
CA THR A 291 -12.46 -5.46 -14.68
C THR A 291 -11.57 -6.60 -15.19
N ARG A 292 -11.57 -6.82 -16.52
CA ARG A 292 -10.74 -7.85 -17.15
C ARG A 292 -9.26 -7.57 -17.00
N LEU A 293 -8.86 -6.32 -17.19
CA LEU A 293 -7.48 -5.88 -17.06
C LEU A 293 -6.96 -6.09 -15.64
N LEU A 294 -7.77 -5.80 -14.62
CA LEU A 294 -7.41 -6.06 -13.23
C LEU A 294 -7.23 -7.56 -12.97
N ALA A 295 -8.17 -8.40 -13.37
CA ALA A 295 -8.07 -9.86 -13.22
C ALA A 295 -6.80 -10.41 -13.89
N ARG A 296 -6.49 -9.90 -15.10
CA ARG A 296 -5.26 -10.23 -15.82
C ARG A 296 -4.01 -9.79 -15.07
N THR A 297 -4.00 -8.58 -14.51
CA THR A 297 -2.84 -8.03 -13.78
C THR A 297 -2.58 -8.84 -12.50
N ILE A 298 -3.63 -9.29 -11.81
CA ILE A 298 -3.53 -10.21 -10.67
C ILE A 298 -2.94 -11.55 -11.11
N GLU A 299 -3.44 -12.14 -12.21
CA GLU A 299 -2.89 -13.38 -12.78
C GLU A 299 -1.40 -13.26 -13.14
N ASP A 300 -1.01 -12.17 -13.79
CA ASP A 300 0.39 -11.92 -14.19
C ASP A 300 1.29 -11.74 -12.95
N THR A 301 0.79 -11.11 -11.89
CA THR A 301 1.52 -10.97 -10.60
C THR A 301 1.70 -12.32 -9.92
N LEU A 302 0.66 -13.15 -9.87
CA LEU A 302 0.75 -14.52 -9.34
C LEU A 302 1.75 -15.36 -10.15
N PHE A 303 1.74 -15.25 -11.48
CA PHE A 303 2.72 -15.94 -12.32
C PHE A 303 4.16 -15.50 -12.02
N ALA A 304 4.39 -14.19 -11.86
CA ALA A 304 5.70 -13.65 -11.50
C ALA A 304 6.16 -14.13 -10.11
N GLU A 305 5.27 -14.08 -9.11
CA GLU A 305 5.56 -14.51 -7.75
C GLU A 305 5.85 -16.01 -7.66
N ARG A 306 5.11 -16.85 -8.39
CA ARG A 306 5.42 -18.28 -8.48
C ARG A 306 6.83 -18.52 -9.01
N ARG A 307 7.23 -17.80 -10.07
CA ARG A 307 8.56 -17.91 -10.66
C ARG A 307 9.64 -17.41 -9.70
N ARG A 308 9.40 -16.29 -9.00
CA ARG A 308 10.32 -15.73 -8.02
C ARG A 308 10.53 -16.67 -6.84
N LEU A 309 9.45 -17.22 -6.29
CA LEU A 309 9.51 -18.21 -5.20
C LEU A 309 10.26 -19.47 -5.61
N ARG A 310 10.14 -19.91 -6.87
CA ARG A 310 10.94 -21.03 -7.38
C ARG A 310 12.43 -20.69 -7.45
N ALA A 311 12.77 -19.49 -7.89
CA ALA A 311 14.18 -19.05 -7.95
C ALA A 311 14.85 -19.04 -6.57
N LEU A 312 14.10 -18.77 -5.48
CA LEU A 312 14.61 -18.81 -4.11
C LEU A 312 15.21 -20.15 -3.70
N LEU A 313 14.84 -21.27 -4.34
CA LEU A 313 15.48 -22.57 -4.10
C LEU A 313 16.99 -22.51 -4.30
N HIS A 314 17.47 -21.67 -5.22
CA HIS A 314 18.88 -21.56 -5.58
C HIS A 314 19.62 -20.41 -4.87
N GLU A 315 18.91 -19.57 -4.11
CA GLU A 315 19.48 -18.37 -3.51
C GLU A 315 19.90 -18.57 -2.03
N ASN A 316 19.60 -19.73 -1.42
CA ASN A 316 19.93 -20.09 -0.03
C ASN A 316 19.63 -18.97 0.99
N ARG A 317 18.53 -18.24 0.77
CA ARG A 317 18.20 -17.04 1.55
C ARG A 317 17.56 -17.40 2.89
N VAL A 318 17.80 -16.50 3.84
CA VAL A 318 17.32 -16.62 5.21
C VAL A 318 16.74 -15.29 5.65
N TRP A 319 15.59 -15.34 6.30
CA TRP A 319 14.87 -14.17 6.82
C TRP A 319 14.56 -14.34 8.31
N PRO A 320 14.44 -13.25 9.09
CA PRO A 320 13.72 -13.28 10.35
C PRO A 320 12.24 -13.67 10.13
N HIS A 321 11.67 -14.49 11.02
CA HIS A 321 10.32 -15.03 10.89
C HIS A 321 9.26 -13.93 10.73
N ALA A 322 9.35 -12.83 11.49
CA ALA A 322 8.40 -11.72 11.37
C ALA A 322 8.44 -11.04 9.99
N GLU A 323 9.63 -10.92 9.39
CA GLU A 323 9.80 -10.33 8.07
C GLU A 323 9.25 -11.26 6.98
N TRP A 324 9.60 -12.54 7.05
CA TRP A 324 9.09 -13.56 6.13
C TRP A 324 7.57 -13.71 6.24
N ALA A 325 7.04 -13.72 7.46
CA ALA A 325 5.60 -13.77 7.71
C ALA A 325 4.88 -12.64 6.96
N ARG A 326 5.35 -11.41 7.13
CA ARG A 326 4.75 -10.22 6.53
C ARG A 326 4.77 -10.21 5.00
N TYR A 327 5.91 -10.52 4.37
CA TYR A 327 6.07 -10.38 2.91
C TYR A 327 5.81 -11.66 2.12
N TYR A 328 5.76 -12.81 2.78
CA TYR A 328 5.46 -14.10 2.16
C TYR A 328 4.15 -14.67 2.68
N ARG A 329 4.12 -15.16 3.92
CA ARG A 329 2.98 -15.92 4.46
C ARG A 329 1.68 -15.12 4.44
N ASP A 330 1.72 -13.88 4.88
CA ASP A 330 0.56 -13.02 5.13
C ASP A 330 0.23 -12.14 3.91
N HIS A 331 1.10 -12.12 2.90
CA HIS A 331 0.84 -11.37 1.68
C HIS A 331 -0.31 -12.02 0.88
N PRO A 332 -1.34 -11.27 0.44
CA PRO A 332 -2.52 -11.83 -0.22
C PRO A 332 -2.23 -12.68 -1.47
N LEU A 333 -1.22 -12.28 -2.27
CA LEU A 333 -0.83 -12.99 -3.50
C LEU A 333 0.35 -13.94 -3.30
N THR A 334 1.52 -13.45 -2.86
CA THR A 334 2.69 -14.29 -2.56
C THR A 334 2.38 -15.42 -1.58
N GLY A 335 1.53 -15.15 -0.58
CA GLY A 335 1.15 -16.10 0.44
C GLY A 335 0.36 -17.29 -0.07
N VAL A 336 -0.36 -17.16 -1.19
CA VAL A 336 -1.04 -18.29 -1.86
C VAL A 336 -0.06 -19.42 -2.11
N PHE A 337 1.13 -19.08 -2.62
CA PHE A 337 2.17 -20.04 -2.93
C PHE A 337 3.07 -20.34 -1.74
N ALA A 338 3.44 -19.32 -0.96
CA ALA A 338 4.34 -19.49 0.18
C ALA A 338 3.76 -20.46 1.23
N ARG A 339 2.44 -20.42 1.47
CA ARG A 339 1.75 -21.30 2.43
C ARG A 339 1.65 -22.76 1.97
N ALA A 340 1.80 -23.04 0.68
CA ALA A 340 1.82 -24.41 0.13
C ALA A 340 3.24 -25.00 -0.01
N LEU A 341 4.27 -24.21 0.31
CA LEU A 341 5.67 -24.64 0.29
C LEU A 341 6.14 -25.06 1.68
N VAL A 342 7.04 -26.03 1.75
CA VAL A 342 7.73 -26.42 2.98
C VAL A 342 8.86 -25.43 3.23
N TRP A 343 8.93 -24.94 4.46
CA TRP A 343 9.98 -24.05 4.96
C TRP A 343 10.71 -24.72 6.12
N GLU A 344 11.92 -24.25 6.40
CA GLU A 344 12.73 -24.66 7.54
C GLU A 344 12.82 -23.49 8.53
N TYR A 345 12.68 -23.80 9.82
CA TYR A 345 12.72 -22.85 10.93
C TYR A 345 13.84 -23.25 11.89
N GLU A 346 14.72 -22.31 12.28
CA GLU A 346 15.82 -22.57 13.21
C GLU A 346 15.31 -22.66 14.66
N THR A 347 14.84 -23.84 15.08
CA THR A 347 14.20 -24.10 16.38
C THR A 347 15.19 -24.36 17.52
N GLY A 348 16.46 -24.53 17.19
CA GLY A 348 17.58 -24.62 18.13
C GLY A 348 18.87 -24.19 17.43
N GLU A 349 19.97 -24.05 18.17
CA GLU A 349 21.24 -23.63 17.60
C GLU A 349 21.69 -24.58 16.47
N GLY A 350 21.68 -24.10 15.23
CA GLY A 350 22.00 -24.89 14.04
C GLY A 350 20.98 -25.99 13.68
N THR A 351 19.89 -26.13 14.44
CA THR A 351 18.85 -27.15 14.23
C THR A 351 17.68 -26.55 13.48
N TRP A 352 17.31 -27.18 12.36
CA TRP A 352 16.26 -26.72 11.47
C TRP A 352 15.09 -27.70 11.47
N THR A 353 13.88 -27.20 11.70
CA THR A 353 12.64 -27.98 11.62
C THR A 353 11.91 -27.64 10.34
N ALA A 354 11.63 -28.65 9.50
CA ALA A 354 10.83 -28.50 8.30
C ALA A 354 9.33 -28.53 8.62
N GLY A 355 8.54 -27.71 7.92
CA GLY A 355 7.10 -27.66 8.09
C GLY A 355 6.41 -26.69 7.14
N LEU A 356 5.08 -26.73 7.11
CA LEU A 356 4.29 -25.73 6.41
C LEU A 356 4.11 -24.48 7.28
N PRO A 357 3.91 -23.30 6.68
CA PRO A 357 3.53 -22.10 7.41
C PRO A 357 2.26 -22.29 8.23
N HIS A 358 2.27 -21.80 9.46
CA HIS A 358 1.12 -21.72 10.36
C HIS A 358 0.99 -20.28 10.90
N GLN A 359 -0.19 -19.92 11.43
CA GLN A 359 -0.53 -18.54 11.83
C GLN A 359 0.52 -17.90 12.75
N THR A 360 1.04 -18.66 13.71
CA THR A 360 2.05 -18.21 14.71
C THR A 360 3.42 -18.85 14.51
N GLY A 361 3.60 -19.68 13.48
CA GLY A 361 4.85 -20.41 13.29
C GLY A 361 4.77 -21.48 12.21
N CYS A 362 4.98 -22.75 12.56
CA CYS A 362 4.99 -23.85 11.60
C CYS A 362 4.16 -25.05 12.02
N LEU A 363 3.60 -25.74 11.03
CA LEU A 363 3.07 -27.09 11.17
C LEU A 363 4.19 -28.06 10.75
N ALA A 364 4.82 -28.69 11.74
CA ALA A 364 5.93 -29.60 11.56
C ALA A 364 5.49 -30.91 10.87
N LEU A 365 6.44 -31.65 10.30
CA LEU A 365 6.18 -32.87 9.53
C LEU A 365 5.55 -34.01 10.35
N ASP A 366 5.68 -33.98 11.68
CA ASP A 366 5.03 -34.92 12.60
C ASP A 366 3.56 -34.56 12.91
N GLY A 367 3.08 -33.42 12.39
CA GLY A 367 1.74 -32.89 12.60
C GLY A 367 1.59 -31.97 13.81
N GLY A 368 2.67 -31.74 14.58
CA GLY A 368 2.67 -30.76 15.67
C GLY A 368 2.75 -29.32 15.16
N THR A 369 2.09 -28.40 15.86
CA THR A 369 2.25 -26.96 15.62
C THR A 369 3.29 -26.39 16.57
N LEU A 370 4.21 -25.59 16.03
CA LEU A 370 5.25 -24.89 16.76
C LEU A 370 5.05 -23.39 16.65
N ASP A 371 5.04 -22.71 17.79
CA ASP A 371 5.12 -21.25 17.84
C ASP A 371 6.56 -20.80 17.58
N ILE A 372 6.74 -19.88 16.64
CA ILE A 372 8.07 -19.45 16.18
C ILE A 372 8.30 -17.98 16.56
N ALA A 373 9.36 -17.72 17.34
CA ALA A 373 9.71 -16.37 17.74
C ALA A 373 10.00 -15.47 16.53
N ALA A 374 9.67 -14.18 16.62
CA ALA A 374 9.79 -13.20 15.53
C ALA A 374 11.20 -13.12 14.90
N THR A 375 12.24 -13.34 15.69
CA THR A 375 13.65 -13.28 15.26
C THR A 375 14.18 -14.61 14.73
N THR A 376 13.39 -15.70 14.81
CA THR A 376 13.80 -17.02 14.34
C THR A 376 14.11 -16.98 12.86
N ARG A 377 15.19 -17.63 12.45
CA ARG A 377 15.60 -17.68 11.06
C ARG A 377 14.73 -18.68 10.29
N VAL A 378 14.22 -18.25 9.14
CA VAL A 378 13.38 -19.03 8.24
C VAL A 378 14.06 -19.10 6.88
N ARG A 379 14.04 -20.27 6.24
CA ARG A 379 14.52 -20.45 4.87
C ARG A 379 13.64 -21.42 4.11
N LEU A 380 13.65 -21.36 2.79
CA LEU A 380 12.91 -22.30 1.96
C LEU A 380 13.55 -23.69 2.06
N TRP A 381 12.76 -24.74 2.30
CA TRP A 381 13.27 -26.11 2.36
C TRP A 381 13.83 -26.55 1.00
N HIS A 382 14.93 -27.30 1.01
CA HIS A 382 15.58 -27.82 -0.19
C HIS A 382 15.96 -29.29 -0.02
N PRO A 383 15.69 -30.16 -1.00
CA PRO A 383 15.96 -31.60 -0.91
C PRO A 383 17.44 -31.94 -0.73
N GLU A 384 18.37 -31.15 -1.28
CA GLU A 384 19.82 -31.38 -1.10
C GLU A 384 20.29 -31.30 0.36
N ARG A 385 19.52 -30.62 1.23
CA ARG A 385 19.83 -30.54 2.67
C ARG A 385 19.14 -31.62 3.49
N ALA A 386 18.30 -32.43 2.87
CA ALA A 386 17.46 -33.41 3.53
C ALA A 386 18.00 -34.84 3.38
N THR A 387 17.87 -35.62 4.43
CA THR A 387 18.10 -37.07 4.41
C THR A 387 17.00 -37.79 3.61
N PRO A 388 17.23 -39.03 3.15
CA PRO A 388 16.19 -39.82 2.48
C PRO A 388 14.92 -40.03 3.33
N ALA A 389 15.07 -40.10 4.66
CA ALA A 389 13.96 -40.20 5.60
C ALA A 389 13.14 -38.89 5.62
N GLU A 390 13.79 -37.73 5.66
CA GLU A 390 13.11 -36.42 5.61
C GLU A 390 12.42 -36.18 4.27
N ILE A 391 13.05 -36.54 3.14
CA ILE A 391 12.42 -36.50 1.81
C ILE A 391 11.13 -37.34 1.80
N THR A 392 11.16 -38.52 2.41
CA THR A 392 10.00 -39.39 2.53
C THR A 392 8.93 -38.77 3.44
N ALA A 393 9.32 -38.21 4.58
CA ALA A 393 8.42 -37.53 5.51
C ALA A 393 7.72 -36.34 4.84
N VAL A 394 8.44 -35.48 4.12
CA VAL A 394 7.86 -34.37 3.35
C VAL A 394 6.86 -34.88 2.32
N ARG A 395 7.22 -35.91 1.53
CA ARG A 395 6.33 -36.48 0.51
C ARG A 395 5.04 -37.01 1.13
N THR A 396 5.14 -37.79 2.21
CA THR A 396 3.98 -38.32 2.94
C THR A 396 3.13 -37.19 3.48
N PHE A 397 3.76 -36.24 4.17
CA PHE A 397 3.09 -35.10 4.80
C PHE A 397 2.27 -34.25 3.81
N LEU A 398 2.83 -33.95 2.64
CA LEU A 398 2.15 -33.21 1.57
C LEU A 398 0.99 -34.03 0.96
N THR A 399 1.20 -35.33 0.75
CA THR A 399 0.22 -36.23 0.13
C THR A 399 -0.99 -36.43 1.04
N GLU A 400 -0.78 -36.73 2.32
CA GLU A 400 -1.84 -36.95 3.30
C GLU A 400 -2.74 -35.72 3.49
N ARG A 401 -2.19 -34.52 3.28
CA ARG A 401 -2.90 -33.25 3.41
C ARG A 401 -3.43 -32.71 2.08
N GLY A 402 -3.21 -33.42 0.97
CA GLY A 402 -3.66 -32.99 -0.36
C GLY A 402 -3.05 -31.66 -0.83
N ILE A 403 -1.87 -31.30 -0.33
CA ILE A 403 -1.24 -30.01 -0.63
C ILE A 403 -0.73 -30.00 -2.06
N GLN A 404 -1.27 -29.09 -2.86
CA GLN A 404 -0.80 -28.84 -4.22
C GLN A 404 0.25 -27.73 -4.19
N GLN A 405 1.52 -28.12 -4.31
CA GLN A 405 2.61 -27.15 -4.33
C GLN A 405 2.63 -26.35 -5.65
N PRO A 406 3.02 -25.07 -5.61
CA PRO A 406 3.16 -24.24 -6.81
C PRO A 406 4.24 -24.75 -7.78
N TYR A 407 5.19 -25.52 -7.27
CA TYR A 407 6.21 -26.30 -7.99
C TYR A 407 6.66 -27.45 -7.08
N ASP A 408 7.22 -28.50 -7.66
CA ASP A 408 7.58 -29.73 -6.93
C ASP A 408 8.96 -29.56 -6.24
N GLN A 409 8.96 -29.24 -4.94
CA GLN A 409 10.21 -29.07 -4.17
C GLN A 409 11.05 -30.36 -4.11
N LEU A 410 10.46 -31.54 -4.36
CA LEU A 410 11.17 -32.82 -4.30
C LEU A 410 11.94 -33.14 -5.60
N LYS A 411 11.62 -32.48 -6.72
CA LYS A 411 12.25 -32.72 -8.03
C LYS A 411 13.35 -31.74 -8.40
N GLU A 412 13.39 -30.57 -7.77
CA GLU A 412 14.32 -29.48 -8.14
C GLU A 412 15.73 -29.63 -7.53
N GLY A 413 16.07 -30.79 -6.96
CA GLY A 413 17.41 -31.10 -6.41
C GLY A 413 18.12 -32.26 -7.12
N ALA A 414 17.87 -32.43 -8.42
CA ALA A 414 18.53 -33.42 -9.27
C ALA A 414 19.45 -32.76 -10.30
#